data_AF-A0A497NQE9-F1
#
_entry.id   AF-A0A497NQE9-F1
#
_cell.length_a   1.000
_cell.length_b   1.000
_cell.length_c   1.000
_cell.angle_alpha   90.00
_cell.angle_beta   90.00
_cell.angle_gamma   90.00
#
_symmetry.space_group_name_H-M   'P 1'
#
loop_
_entity.id
_entity.type
_entity.pdbx_description
1 polymer ?
#
loop_
_entity_poly.entity_id
_entity_poly.type
_entity_poly.pdbx_seq_one_letter_code
_entity_poly.pdbx_strand_id
1 'polypeptide(L)'
;MLEGAFSVGSRCIRKKDLIAFLLLTAALSLIVIKIFWLTYMEVYRLLHYREIFALYQAPAPQWIDILLLLIASFLIASLFSTAKTLVYGFILSFFFSFLVAVVYVFLFIWYTLGWGEIFSLGPYDWEVPLFFSILNVFRIMFPIVIAPCLVGALIAFLVRGLNIF
;
A
#
# COMPACT_ATOMS: atom_id res chain seq x y z
N MET A 1 12.20 -48.01 -5.18
CA MET A 1 12.90 -46.78 -5.63
C MET A 1 11.82 -45.83 -6.13
N LEU A 2 11.54 -44.72 -5.41
CA LEU A 2 10.51 -43.67 -5.65
C LEU A 2 9.46 -43.49 -4.52
N GLU A 3 9.87 -43.49 -3.25
CA GLU A 3 8.99 -43.06 -2.12
C GLU A 3 9.48 -41.81 -1.39
N GLY A 4 10.48 -41.08 -1.92
CA GLY A 4 11.24 -40.11 -1.12
C GLY A 4 11.19 -38.63 -1.54
N ALA A 5 10.21 -38.15 -2.33
CA ALA A 5 10.33 -36.82 -2.95
C ALA A 5 9.10 -35.88 -2.90
N PHE A 6 8.09 -36.18 -2.08
CA PHE A 6 6.94 -35.27 -1.91
C PHE A 6 6.60 -35.00 -0.44
N SER A 7 7.61 -34.65 0.36
CA SER A 7 7.35 -33.83 1.55
C SER A 7 7.46 -32.36 1.13
N VAL A 8 6.45 -31.90 0.37
CA VAL A 8 6.20 -30.46 0.25
C VAL A 8 5.74 -30.04 1.63
N GLY A 9 6.71 -29.67 2.46
CA GLY A 9 6.50 -29.19 3.81
C GLY A 9 5.56 -28.00 3.74
N SER A 10 4.27 -28.27 3.96
CA SER A 10 3.25 -27.31 4.30
C SER A 10 3.74 -26.59 5.55
N ARG A 11 4.54 -25.53 5.34
CA ARG A 11 4.90 -24.60 6.38
C ARG A 11 3.64 -23.80 6.64
N CYS A 12 2.81 -24.34 7.53
CA CYS A 12 1.56 -23.71 7.96
C CYS A 12 1.89 -22.26 8.37
N ILE A 13 1.36 -21.30 7.61
CA ILE A 13 1.48 -19.87 7.93
C ILE A 13 0.93 -19.71 9.35
N ARG A 14 1.76 -19.22 10.26
CA ARG A 14 1.29 -19.01 11.64
C ARG A 14 0.26 -17.89 11.61
N LYS A 15 -0.83 -18.04 12.36
CA LYS A 15 -1.91 -17.03 12.46
C LYS A 15 -1.35 -15.62 12.76
N LYS A 16 -0.28 -15.53 13.55
CA LYS A 16 0.42 -14.28 13.86
C LYS A 16 1.02 -13.58 12.63
N ASP A 17 1.60 -14.33 11.69
CA ASP A 17 2.20 -13.78 10.47
C ASP A 17 1.13 -13.24 9.52
N LEU A 18 -0.01 -13.94 9.44
CA LEU A 18 -1.16 -13.47 8.67
C LEU A 18 -1.73 -12.16 9.24
N ILE A 19 -1.85 -12.06 10.57
CA ILE A 19 -2.30 -10.83 11.23
C ILE A 19 -1.32 -9.69 10.96
N ALA A 20 -0.01 -9.92 11.08
CA ALA A 20 1.01 -8.91 10.79
C ALA A 20 0.92 -8.40 9.34
N PHE A 21 0.77 -9.33 8.38
CA PHE A 21 0.54 -9.00 6.97
C PHE A 21 -0.72 -8.14 6.76
N LEU A 22 -1.86 -8.53 7.35
CA LEU A 22 -3.11 -7.79 7.21
C LEU A 22 -3.01 -6.39 7.83
N LEU A 23 -2.39 -6.27 9.01
CA LEU A 23 -2.19 -4.99 9.69
C LEU A 23 -1.30 -4.06 8.87
N LEU A 24 -0.20 -4.55 8.31
CA LEU A 24 0.69 -3.74 7.48
C LEU A 24 -0.01 -3.28 6.20
N THR A 25 -0.73 -4.19 5.54
CA THR A 25 -1.54 -3.89 4.34
C THR A 25 -2.57 -2.80 4.63
N ALA A 26 -3.31 -2.93 5.74
CA ALA A 26 -4.30 -1.96 6.17
C ALA A 26 -3.65 -0.59 6.47
N ALA A 27 -2.58 -0.56 7.27
CA ALA A 27 -1.88 0.67 7.63
C ALA A 27 -1.37 1.43 6.38
N LEU A 28 -0.74 0.73 5.45
CA LEU A 28 -0.26 1.29 4.19
C LEU A 28 -1.40 1.86 3.35
N SER A 29 -2.45 1.07 3.14
CA SER A 29 -3.61 1.50 2.34
C SER A 29 -4.28 2.74 2.94
N LEU A 30 -4.48 2.78 4.26
CA LEU A 30 -5.11 3.91 4.95
C LEU A 30 -4.28 5.19 4.83
N ILE A 31 -2.96 5.10 4.93
CA ILE A 31 -2.10 6.28 4.80
C ILE A 31 -2.10 6.80 3.36
N VAL A 32 -2.02 5.92 2.37
CA VAL A 32 -2.14 6.33 0.95
C VAL A 32 -3.49 6.98 0.67
N ILE A 33 -4.58 6.37 1.16
CA ILE A 33 -5.94 6.91 1.02
C ILE A 33 -6.08 8.26 1.71
N LYS A 34 -5.54 8.42 2.93
CA LYS A 34 -5.52 9.69 3.66
C LYS A 34 -4.82 10.78 2.86
N ILE A 35 -3.61 10.52 2.35
CA ILE A 35 -2.82 11.49 1.58
C ILE A 35 -3.60 11.89 0.32
N PHE A 36 -4.14 10.90 -0.40
CA PHE A 36 -4.97 11.15 -1.57
C PHE A 36 -6.17 12.05 -1.25
N TRP A 37 -6.95 11.69 -0.22
CA TRP A 37 -8.15 12.42 0.17
C TRP A 37 -7.84 13.85 0.63
N LEU A 38 -6.84 14.03 1.50
CA LEU A 38 -6.44 15.36 1.97
C LEU A 38 -6.00 16.27 0.83
N THR A 39 -5.31 15.73 -0.18
CA THR A 39 -4.91 16.50 -1.36
C THR A 39 -6.12 17.13 -2.06
N TYR A 40 -7.24 16.39 -2.20
CA TYR A 40 -8.48 16.94 -2.77
C TYR A 40 -9.19 17.94 -1.87
N MET A 41 -9.03 17.83 -0.55
CA MET A 41 -9.66 18.75 0.41
C MET A 41 -8.87 20.05 0.57
N GLU A 42 -7.54 20.00 0.49
CA GLU A 42 -6.67 21.16 0.68
C GLU A 42 -6.53 22.00 -0.59
N VAL A 43 -6.59 21.36 -1.77
CA VAL A 43 -6.44 22.05 -3.05
C VAL A 43 -7.81 22.25 -3.70
N TYR A 44 -8.40 23.42 -3.43
CA TYR A 44 -9.73 23.81 -3.93
C TYR A 44 -9.94 23.51 -5.42
N ARG A 45 -8.91 23.76 -6.25
CA ARG A 45 -8.98 23.57 -7.70
C ARG A 45 -9.32 22.12 -8.08
N LEU A 46 -8.77 21.13 -7.39
CA LEU A 46 -8.92 19.73 -7.76
C LEU A 46 -10.37 19.27 -7.65
N LEU A 47 -11.03 19.61 -6.54
CA LEU A 47 -12.43 19.26 -6.33
C LEU A 47 -13.37 20.12 -7.19
N HIS A 48 -13.10 21.42 -7.29
CA HIS A 48 -13.96 22.36 -8.01
C HIS A 48 -14.01 22.10 -9.52
N TYR A 49 -12.85 21.86 -10.14
CA TYR A 49 -12.75 21.59 -11.57
C TYR A 49 -12.75 20.09 -11.92
N ARG A 50 -12.94 19.21 -10.92
CA ARG A 50 -12.94 17.74 -11.09
C ARG A 50 -11.66 17.23 -11.76
N GLU A 51 -10.54 17.86 -11.43
CA GLU A 51 -9.23 17.55 -12.03
C GLU A 51 -8.58 16.35 -11.34
N ILE A 52 -7.92 15.51 -12.14
CA ILE A 52 -7.05 14.46 -11.63
C ILE A 52 -5.69 15.07 -11.30
N PHE A 53 -5.30 15.03 -10.02
CA PHE A 53 -4.05 15.65 -9.60
C PHE A 53 -2.81 14.99 -10.21
N ALA A 54 -2.86 13.72 -10.62
CA ALA A 54 -1.74 13.06 -11.33
C ALA A 54 -1.21 13.86 -12.53
N LEU A 55 -2.02 14.76 -13.10
CA LEU A 55 -1.58 15.62 -14.20
C LEU A 55 -0.79 16.85 -13.75
N TYR A 56 -0.97 17.31 -12.51
CA TYR A 56 -0.53 18.65 -12.09
C TYR A 56 0.20 18.71 -10.75
N GLN A 57 0.07 17.69 -9.90
CA GLN A 57 0.61 17.67 -8.54
C GLN A 57 1.18 16.30 -8.18
N ALA A 58 2.12 16.32 -7.23
CA ALA A 58 2.73 15.14 -6.64
C ALA A 58 2.57 15.25 -5.12
N PRO A 59 1.43 14.80 -4.55
CA PRO A 59 1.22 14.88 -3.11
C PRO A 59 2.19 13.97 -2.37
N ALA A 60 2.74 14.51 -1.29
CA ALA A 60 3.71 13.85 -0.45
C ALA A 60 3.14 13.64 0.96
N PRO A 61 3.51 12.54 1.64
CA PRO A 61 3.17 12.34 3.05
C PRO A 61 3.76 13.46 3.92
N GLN A 62 3.03 13.85 4.97
CA GLN A 62 3.53 14.79 5.96
C GLN A 62 4.55 14.08 6.88
N TRP A 63 5.36 14.86 7.61
CA TRP A 63 6.35 14.32 8.55
C TRP A 63 5.73 13.37 9.60
N ILE A 64 4.51 13.66 10.03
CA ILE A 64 3.76 12.81 10.98
C ILE A 64 3.41 11.46 10.33
N ASP A 65 3.04 11.44 9.05
CA ASP A 65 2.74 10.21 8.32
C ASP A 65 4.00 9.34 8.17
N ILE A 66 5.13 9.97 7.87
CA ILE A 66 6.43 9.28 7.76
C ILE A 66 6.82 8.64 9.09
N LEU A 67 6.69 9.38 10.20
CA LEU A 67 6.97 8.87 11.54
C LEU A 67 6.05 7.70 11.91
N LEU A 68 4.75 7.83 11.60
CA LEU A 68 3.75 6.79 11.85
C LEU A 68 4.05 5.52 11.05
N LEU A 69 4.39 5.64 9.76
CA LEU A 69 4.79 4.52 8.91
C LEU A 69 6.03 3.81 9.44
N LEU A 70 7.02 4.57 9.89
CA LEU A 70 8.26 4.01 10.44
C LEU A 70 7.99 3.19 11.71
N ILE A 71 7.24 3.76 12.66
CA ILE A 71 6.89 3.10 13.93
C ILE A 71 5.99 1.89 13.67
N ALA A 72 4.95 2.05 12.85
CA ALA A 72 4.02 0.96 12.52
C ALA A 72 4.75 -0.19 11.80
N SER A 73 5.60 0.13 10.82
CA SER A 73 6.39 -0.88 10.12
C SER A 73 7.34 -1.60 11.08
N PHE A 74 8.02 -0.89 11.98
CA PHE A 74 8.88 -1.51 13.00
C PHE A 74 8.10 -2.48 13.90
N LEU A 75 6.99 -2.02 14.49
CA LEU A 75 6.17 -2.82 15.39
C LEU A 75 5.59 -4.05 14.68
N ILE A 76 5.02 -3.86 13.49
CA ILE A 76 4.39 -4.96 12.75
C ILE A 76 5.44 -5.93 12.21
N ALA A 77 6.59 -5.43 11.73
CA ALA A 77 7.68 -6.27 11.25
C ALA A 77 8.27 -7.15 12.36
N SER A 78 8.26 -6.65 13.61
CA SER A 78 8.71 -7.43 14.77
C SER A 78 7.84 -8.68 15.04
N LEU A 79 6.58 -8.68 14.60
CA LEU A 79 5.63 -9.77 14.82
C LEU A 79 5.86 -10.98 13.90
N PHE A 80 6.55 -10.81 12.77
CA PHE A 80 6.78 -11.92 11.84
C PHE A 80 7.63 -13.02 12.47
N SER A 81 7.31 -14.28 12.22
CA SER A 81 7.98 -15.41 12.86
C SER A 81 9.40 -15.63 12.33
N THR A 82 9.63 -15.46 11.02
CA THR A 82 10.94 -15.71 10.38
C THR A 82 11.33 -14.57 9.43
N ALA A 83 12.63 -14.48 9.12
CA ALA A 83 13.16 -13.53 8.15
C ALA A 83 12.51 -13.70 6.75
N LYS A 84 12.30 -14.96 6.32
CA LYS A 84 11.65 -15.26 5.04
C LYS A 84 10.22 -14.76 5.00
N THR A 85 9.43 -15.04 6.05
CA THR A 85 8.04 -14.57 6.14
C THR A 85 7.95 -13.05 6.24
N LEU A 86 8.94 -12.38 6.84
CA LEU A 86 9.03 -10.92 6.86
C LEU A 86 9.19 -10.36 5.45
N VAL A 87 10.17 -10.84 4.68
CA VAL A 87 10.42 -10.33 3.32
C VAL A 87 9.22 -10.58 2.41
N TYR A 88 8.69 -11.80 2.36
CA TYR A 88 7.54 -12.13 1.52
C TYR A 88 6.26 -11.42 1.99
N GLY A 89 6.01 -11.38 3.30
CA GLY A 89 4.86 -10.69 3.88
C GLY A 89 4.90 -9.20 3.60
N PHE A 90 6.08 -8.59 3.63
CA PHE A 90 6.28 -7.18 3.33
C PHE A 90 6.03 -6.86 1.85
N ILE A 91 6.60 -7.63 0.92
CA ILE A 91 6.36 -7.48 -0.53
C ILE A 91 4.88 -7.65 -0.85
N LEU A 92 4.25 -8.70 -0.31
CA LEU A 92 2.82 -8.92 -0.50
C LEU A 92 1.98 -7.79 0.10
N SER A 93 2.33 -7.30 1.30
CA SER A 93 1.59 -6.22 1.95
C SER A 93 1.57 -4.97 1.09
N PHE A 94 2.70 -4.62 0.47
CA PHE A 94 2.75 -3.51 -0.48
C PHE A 94 1.90 -3.74 -1.72
N PHE A 95 1.99 -4.93 -2.32
CA PHE A 95 1.20 -5.24 -3.50
C PHE A 95 -0.31 -5.15 -3.20
N PHE A 96 -0.77 -5.74 -2.09
CA PHE A 96 -2.17 -5.67 -1.70
C PHE A 96 -2.59 -4.28 -1.26
N SER A 97 -1.75 -3.52 -0.56
CA SER A 97 -2.07 -2.14 -0.19
C SER A 97 -2.19 -1.24 -1.43
N PHE A 98 -1.35 -1.49 -2.45
CA PHE A 98 -1.44 -0.81 -3.73
C PHE A 98 -2.78 -1.10 -4.42
N LEU A 99 -3.18 -2.37 -4.51
CA LEU A 99 -4.47 -2.74 -5.12
C LEU A 99 -5.65 -2.11 -4.38
N VAL A 100 -5.67 -2.16 -3.05
CA VAL A 100 -6.74 -1.57 -2.23
C VAL A 100 -6.82 -0.06 -2.46
N ALA A 101 -5.68 0.63 -2.45
CA ALA A 101 -5.63 2.06 -2.71
C ALA A 101 -6.09 2.40 -4.14
N VAL A 102 -5.70 1.61 -5.16
CA VAL A 102 -6.12 1.81 -6.55
C VAL A 102 -7.63 1.66 -6.69
N VAL A 103 -8.22 0.64 -6.07
CA VAL A 103 -9.68 0.46 -6.08
C VAL A 103 -10.38 1.64 -5.43
N TYR A 104 -9.90 2.10 -4.27
CA TYR A 104 -10.47 3.28 -3.61
C TYR A 104 -10.38 4.53 -4.49
N VAL A 105 -9.20 4.81 -5.05
CA VAL A 105 -8.98 5.99 -5.89
C VAL A 105 -9.82 5.92 -7.17
N PHE A 106 -9.95 4.73 -7.78
CA PHE A 106 -10.80 4.52 -8.94
C PHE A 106 -12.26 4.84 -8.62
N LEU A 107 -12.78 4.32 -7.51
CA LEU A 107 -14.15 4.61 -7.08
C LEU A 107 -14.34 6.11 -6.78
N PHE A 108 -13.34 6.77 -6.19
CA PHE A 108 -13.39 8.20 -5.95
C PHE A 108 -13.42 9.01 -7.25
N ILE A 109 -12.57 8.70 -8.23
CA ILE A 109 -12.58 9.38 -9.53
C ILE A 109 -13.91 9.11 -10.26
N TRP A 110 -14.37 7.86 -10.25
CA TRP A 110 -15.58 7.43 -10.93
C TRP A 110 -16.82 8.13 -10.38
N TYR A 111 -17.03 8.06 -9.06
CA TYR A 111 -18.26 8.54 -8.41
C TYR A 111 -18.13 9.96 -7.86
N THR A 112 -17.05 10.31 -7.16
CA THR A 112 -16.91 11.62 -6.50
C THR A 112 -16.55 12.73 -7.49
N LEU A 113 -15.64 12.47 -8.43
CA LEU A 113 -15.32 13.43 -9.49
C LEU A 113 -16.31 13.36 -10.66
N GLY A 114 -17.22 12.38 -10.68
CA GLY A 114 -18.24 12.23 -11.72
C GLY A 114 -17.68 11.80 -13.08
N TRP A 115 -16.46 11.26 -13.15
CA TRP A 115 -15.89 10.79 -14.41
C TRP A 115 -16.66 9.59 -14.97
N GLY A 116 -17.38 8.84 -14.14
CA GLY A 116 -18.25 7.76 -14.60
C GLY A 116 -19.34 8.22 -15.56
N GLU A 117 -19.81 9.46 -15.47
CA GLU A 117 -20.82 10.01 -16.41
C GLU A 117 -20.24 10.22 -17.81
N ILE A 118 -18.97 10.58 -17.89
CA ILE A 118 -18.26 10.85 -19.16
C ILE A 118 -17.80 9.55 -19.80
N PHE A 119 -17.20 8.67 -19.00
CA PHE A 119 -16.54 7.44 -19.45
C PHE A 119 -17.43 6.19 -19.37
N SER A 120 -18.75 6.35 -19.25
CA SER A 120 -19.73 5.26 -19.41
C SER A 120 -20.33 5.20 -20.82
N LEU A 121 -19.99 6.14 -21.69
CA LEU A 121 -20.52 6.23 -23.05
C LEU A 121 -19.91 5.19 -23.99
N GLY A 122 -18.68 4.73 -23.74
CA GLY A 122 -18.00 3.67 -24.47
C GLY A 122 -17.68 2.43 -23.62
N PRO A 123 -17.59 1.23 -24.23
CA PRO A 123 -17.38 -0.03 -23.51
C PRO A 123 -16.00 -0.19 -22.84
N TYR A 124 -15.00 0.60 -23.25
CA TYR A 124 -13.62 0.54 -22.74
C TYR A 124 -13.13 1.85 -22.13
N ASP A 125 -14.02 2.83 -22.00
CA ASP A 125 -13.68 4.18 -21.53
C ASP A 125 -13.29 4.19 -20.03
N TRP A 126 -13.68 3.16 -19.28
CA TRP A 126 -13.32 2.95 -17.88
C TRP A 126 -11.82 2.70 -17.65
N GLU A 127 -11.08 2.32 -18.68
CA GLU A 127 -9.64 2.10 -18.61
C GLU A 127 -8.88 3.40 -18.29
N VAL A 128 -9.42 4.55 -18.72
CA VAL A 128 -8.80 5.87 -18.52
C VAL A 128 -8.80 6.27 -17.03
N PRO A 129 -9.94 6.29 -16.31
CA PRO A 129 -9.94 6.49 -14.86
C PRO A 129 -9.10 5.45 -14.10
N LEU A 130 -9.07 4.19 -14.55
CA LEU A 130 -8.26 3.16 -13.90
C LEU A 130 -6.76 3.44 -14.04
N PHE A 131 -6.30 3.79 -15.25
CA PHE A 131 -4.92 4.18 -15.51
C PHE A 131 -4.49 5.35 -14.62
N PHE A 132 -5.31 6.39 -14.51
CA PHE A 132 -5.01 7.51 -13.63
C PHE A 132 -5.02 7.13 -12.15
N SER A 133 -5.87 6.20 -11.74
CA SER A 133 -5.91 5.69 -10.37
C SER A 133 -4.61 4.99 -10.00
N ILE A 134 -4.11 4.13 -10.89
CA ILE A 134 -2.80 3.47 -10.77
C ILE A 134 -1.70 4.53 -10.67
N LEU A 135 -1.70 5.55 -11.53
CA LEU A 135 -0.66 6.58 -11.54
C LEU A 135 -0.66 7.42 -10.24
N ASN A 136 -1.84 7.80 -9.74
CA ASN A 136 -1.98 8.55 -8.49
C ASN A 136 -1.43 7.77 -7.30
N VAL A 137 -1.84 6.51 -7.16
CA VAL A 137 -1.39 5.65 -6.06
C VAL A 137 0.10 5.38 -6.17
N PHE A 138 0.60 5.11 -7.38
CA PHE A 138 2.02 4.86 -7.61
C PHE A 138 2.87 6.06 -7.18
N ARG A 139 2.48 7.29 -7.52
CA ARG A 139 3.20 8.51 -7.13
C ARG A 139 3.22 8.78 -5.63
N ILE A 140 2.12 8.48 -4.93
CA ILE A 140 2.08 8.62 -3.46
C ILE A 140 2.97 7.55 -2.82
N MET A 141 2.87 6.32 -3.32
CA MET A 141 3.49 5.16 -2.69
C MET A 141 5.00 5.08 -2.94
N PHE A 142 5.45 5.40 -4.15
CA PHE A 142 6.84 5.35 -4.57
C PHE A 142 7.45 6.76 -4.77
N PRO A 143 8.60 7.09 -4.16
CA PRO A 143 9.37 6.29 -3.19
C PRO A 143 8.99 6.55 -1.71
N ILE A 144 8.23 7.61 -1.43
CA ILE A 144 8.23 8.26 -0.11
C ILE A 144 7.53 7.44 0.98
N VAL A 145 6.48 6.67 0.66
CA VAL A 145 5.80 5.79 1.66
C VAL A 145 6.59 4.50 1.90
N ILE A 146 7.22 3.96 0.86
CA ILE A 146 7.94 2.69 0.93
C ILE A 146 9.27 2.83 1.69
N ALA A 147 10.01 3.91 1.49
CA ALA A 147 11.30 4.14 2.13
C ALA A 147 11.25 4.06 3.68
N PRO A 148 10.39 4.80 4.41
CA PRO A 148 10.31 4.69 5.87
C PRO A 148 9.83 3.33 6.34
N CYS A 149 8.97 2.66 5.56
CA CYS A 149 8.53 1.30 5.87
C CYS A 149 9.68 0.30 5.78
N LEU A 150 10.52 0.40 4.74
CA LEU A 150 11.73 -0.41 4.59
C LEU A 150 12.69 -0.18 5.77
N VAL A 151 12.93 1.07 6.14
CA VAL A 151 13.77 1.42 7.29
C VAL A 151 13.23 0.82 8.57
N GLY A 152 11.94 0.99 8.86
CA GLY A 152 11.30 0.40 10.05
C GLY A 152 11.41 -1.12 10.09
N ALA A 153 11.19 -1.79 8.96
CA ALA A 153 11.30 -3.25 8.85
C ALA A 153 12.75 -3.74 9.03
N LEU A 154 13.74 -3.00 8.49
CA LEU A 154 15.16 -3.31 8.66
C LEU A 154 15.60 -3.15 10.12
N ILE A 155 15.17 -2.09 10.80
CA ILE A 155 15.45 -1.90 12.23
C ILE A 155 14.86 -3.06 13.04
N ALA A 156 13.62 -3.47 12.75
CA ALA A 156 13.00 -4.61 13.43
C ALA A 156 13.76 -5.92 13.19
N PHE A 157 14.25 -6.13 11.96
CA PHE A 157 15.07 -7.29 11.63
C PHE A 157 16.40 -7.31 12.41
N LEU A 158 17.11 -6.17 12.47
CA LEU A 158 18.38 -6.05 13.19
C LEU A 158 18.22 -6.26 14.70
N VAL A 159 17.22 -5.63 15.31
CA VAL A 159 16.94 -5.79 16.75
C VAL A 159 16.65 -7.25 17.10
N ARG A 160 15.92 -7.96 16.23
CA ARG A 160 15.65 -9.39 16.41
C ARG A 160 16.89 -10.25 16.22
N GLY A 161 17.79 -9.87 15.33
CA GLY A 161 19.07 -10.56 15.15
C GLY A 161 20.00 -10.41 16.36
N LEU A 162 19.97 -9.25 17.03
CA LEU A 162 20.77 -8.97 18.22
C LEU A 162 20.27 -9.72 19.47
N ASN A 163 18.96 -9.88 19.64
CA ASN A 163 18.35 -10.60 20.78
C ASN A 163 18.46 -12.15 20.72
N ILE A 164 19.14 -12.70 19.70
CA ILE A 164 19.38 -14.15 19.56
C ILE A 164 20.82 -14.53 20.00
N PHE A 165 21.63 -13.55 20.43
CA PHE A 165 22.88 -13.74 21.17
C PHE A 165 22.69 -13.41 22.65
#